data_AF-A0A1W9N8R2-F1
#
_entry.id   AF-A0A1W9N8R2-F1
#
_cell.length_a   1.000
_cell.length_b   1.000
_cell.length_c   1.000
_cell.angle_alpha   90.00
_cell.angle_beta   90.00
_cell.angle_gamma   90.00
#
_symmetry.space_group_name_H-M   'P 1'
#
loop_
_entity.id
_entity.type
_entity.pdbx_description
1 polymer ?
#
loop_
_entity_poly.entity_id
_entity_poly.type
_entity_poly.pdbx_seq_one_letter_code
_entity_poly.pdbx_strand_id
1 'polypeptide(L)'
;MRNDKNNMNRLLITAIKIAIAALLLTLIVIIAITIFSPVSRLASRNRRLAVSGLFGTDGSLYRIRLQVEQPLKPSGTIANLDHFLSKNPGSSHFKNKANQRRAENYLAPLMPELEKYRMVYADDSREWLPDFLAAVRVLFEQVKSDIYGITGIPDSMLDIRKPPVGAESAIEGTEAAIAEFAAVWVPPGKNIAAIDKELIREYFLKSRRFKKSMLRIDNAWKALIAKLYNISVNPNWQLAAVYDAALNSELNDLIVIVLSADIYRRGRDIMSGISPSGGIGISSAGIQWMPSMSFYKNIPEITGSLKDSAQIFFFVKANIGYTFQDVRTQTWLNQHKDWLSDYIKTYFSNLYSDDIQYLKSDVALAPEWKLAILKADIIHPINLAIVKMNRFGARKVYGVREIAFSRINLIEDR
;
A
#
# COMPACT_ATOMS: atom_id res chain seq x y z
N MET A 1 -39.54 -19.75 77.61
CA MET A 1 -38.84 -20.39 76.47
C MET A 1 -38.96 -19.66 75.10
N ARG A 2 -39.60 -18.48 74.99
CA ARG A 2 -39.67 -17.71 73.72
C ARG A 2 -38.50 -16.73 73.49
N ASN A 3 -37.76 -16.35 74.54
CA ASN A 3 -36.65 -15.38 74.45
C ASN A 3 -35.34 -15.98 73.90
N ASP A 4 -35.07 -17.27 74.13
CA ASP A 4 -33.80 -17.89 73.68
C ASP A 4 -33.75 -18.09 72.17
N LYS A 5 -34.89 -18.35 71.50
CA LYS A 5 -34.96 -18.45 70.04
C LYS A 5 -34.63 -17.13 69.34
N ASN A 6 -35.01 -16.00 69.92
CA ASN A 6 -34.70 -14.67 69.35
C ASN A 6 -33.23 -14.29 69.52
N ASN A 7 -32.61 -14.67 70.65
CA ASN A 7 -31.18 -14.46 70.87
C ASN A 7 -30.33 -15.36 69.96
N MET A 8 -30.75 -16.62 69.77
CA MET A 8 -30.07 -17.55 68.88
C MET A 8 -30.15 -17.11 67.41
N ASN A 9 -31.31 -16.62 66.95
CA ASN A 9 -31.45 -16.05 65.60
C ASN A 9 -30.62 -14.77 65.40
N ARG A 10 -30.51 -13.90 66.42
CA ARG A 10 -29.64 -12.72 66.36
C ARG A 10 -28.17 -13.10 66.27
N LEU A 11 -27.72 -14.08 67.07
CA LEU A 11 -26.35 -14.59 67.00
C LEU A 11 -26.05 -15.21 65.63
N LEU A 12 -26.98 -15.98 65.07
CA LEU A 12 -26.84 -16.60 63.75
C LEU A 12 -26.74 -15.53 62.64
N ILE A 13 -27.60 -14.51 62.66
CA ILE A 13 -27.57 -13.41 61.68
C ILE A 13 -26.27 -12.61 61.79
N THR A 14 -25.79 -12.33 63.00
CA THR A 14 -24.52 -11.63 63.21
C THR A 14 -23.33 -12.47 62.72
N ALA A 15 -23.33 -13.77 62.99
CA ALA A 15 -22.30 -14.69 62.50
C ALA A 15 -22.27 -14.76 60.96
N ILE A 16 -23.44 -14.82 60.31
CA ILE A 16 -23.55 -14.80 58.84
C ILE A 16 -23.02 -13.48 58.27
N LYS A 17 -23.35 -12.33 58.88
CA LYS A 17 -22.84 -11.02 58.44
C LYS A 17 -21.31 -10.93 58.54
N ILE A 18 -20.73 -11.45 59.62
CA ILE A 18 -19.27 -11.50 59.80
C ILE A 18 -18.63 -12.42 58.75
N ALA A 19 -19.23 -13.59 58.49
CA ALA A 19 -18.74 -14.53 57.48
C ALA A 19 -18.79 -13.93 56.06
N ILE A 20 -19.88 -13.23 55.70
CA ILE A 20 -20.01 -12.52 54.42
C ILE A 20 -18.98 -11.41 54.31
N ALA A 21 -18.78 -10.61 55.36
CA ALA A 21 -17.80 -9.54 55.38
C ALA A 21 -16.36 -10.08 55.24
N ALA A 22 -16.04 -11.18 55.93
CA ALA A 22 -14.75 -11.86 55.80
C ALA A 22 -14.53 -12.38 54.38
N LEU A 23 -15.53 -13.05 53.78
CA LEU A 23 -15.50 -13.53 52.39
C LEU A 23 -15.25 -12.38 51.40
N LEU A 24 -15.98 -11.28 51.52
CA LEU A 24 -15.80 -10.08 50.71
C LEU A 24 -14.39 -9.50 50.87
N LEU A 25 -13.88 -9.41 52.10
CA LEU A 25 -12.53 -8.92 52.36
C LEU A 25 -11.46 -9.81 51.71
N THR A 26 -11.56 -11.15 51.85
CA THR A 26 -10.66 -12.09 51.16
C THR A 26 -10.74 -11.97 49.65
N LEU A 27 -11.94 -11.80 49.09
CA LEU A 27 -12.12 -11.61 47.65
C LEU A 27 -11.42 -10.32 47.19
N ILE A 28 -11.58 -9.22 47.93
CA ILE A 28 -10.91 -7.94 47.65
C ILE A 28 -9.39 -8.10 47.72
N VAL A 29 -8.86 -8.79 48.73
CA VAL A 29 -7.42 -9.04 48.88
C VAL A 29 -6.88 -9.91 47.75
N ILE A 30 -7.59 -10.98 47.36
CA ILE A 30 -7.21 -11.84 46.22
C ILE A 30 -7.22 -11.04 44.91
N ILE A 31 -8.24 -10.21 44.68
CA ILE A 31 -8.33 -9.30 43.53
C ILE A 31 -7.17 -8.28 43.55
N ALA A 32 -6.86 -7.71 44.71
CA ALA A 32 -5.74 -6.78 44.86
C ALA A 32 -4.40 -7.47 44.57
N ILE A 33 -4.14 -8.65 45.15
CA ILE A 33 -2.89 -9.41 44.93
C ILE A 33 -2.74 -9.80 43.45
N THR A 34 -3.82 -10.26 42.81
CA THR A 34 -3.79 -10.63 41.39
C THR A 34 -3.55 -9.42 40.49
N ILE A 35 -4.23 -8.29 40.72
CA ILE A 35 -4.06 -7.05 39.95
C ILE A 35 -2.67 -6.43 40.18
N PHE A 36 -2.19 -6.39 41.42
CA PHE A 36 -0.92 -5.77 41.79
C PHE A 36 0.30 -6.71 41.69
N SER A 37 0.11 -7.97 41.30
CA SER A 37 1.21 -8.91 41.11
C SER A 37 2.25 -8.35 40.12
N PRO A 38 3.56 -8.59 40.35
CA PRO A 38 4.62 -8.18 39.42
C PRO A 38 4.38 -8.67 37.98
N VAL A 39 3.79 -9.87 37.85
CA VAL A 39 3.45 -10.48 36.57
C VAL A 39 2.33 -9.73 35.84
N SER A 40 1.25 -9.35 36.54
CA SER A 40 0.18 -8.51 35.99
C SER A 40 0.69 -7.14 35.55
N ARG A 41 1.62 -6.54 36.32
CA ARG A 41 2.27 -5.27 35.96
C ARG A 41 3.14 -5.43 34.71
N LEU A 42 3.94 -6.50 34.61
CA LEU A 42 4.76 -6.80 33.44
C LEU A 42 3.89 -7.04 32.18
N ALA A 43 2.84 -7.85 32.29
CA ALA A 43 1.88 -8.09 31.21
C ALA A 43 1.19 -6.79 30.74
N SER A 44 0.87 -5.89 31.67
CA SER A 44 0.31 -4.58 31.36
C SER A 44 1.32 -3.66 30.67
N ARG A 45 2.59 -3.69 31.06
CA ARG A 45 3.68 -2.96 30.39
C ARG A 45 3.90 -3.48 28.98
N ASN A 46 4.00 -4.79 28.79
CA ASN A 46 4.21 -5.41 27.48
C ASN A 46 3.06 -5.10 26.51
N ARG A 47 1.80 -5.13 26.98
CA ARG A 47 0.64 -4.66 26.21
C ARG A 47 0.80 -3.22 25.72
N ARG A 48 1.20 -2.31 26.61
CA ARG A 48 1.40 -0.90 26.26
C ARG A 48 2.52 -0.76 25.23
N LEU A 49 3.65 -1.46 25.43
CA LEU A 49 4.79 -1.46 24.52
C LEU A 49 4.42 -1.97 23.13
N ALA A 50 3.70 -3.09 23.02
CA ALA A 50 3.24 -3.61 21.73
C ALA A 50 2.31 -2.62 21.01
N VAL A 51 1.34 -2.04 21.73
CA VAL A 51 0.40 -1.05 21.16
C VAL A 51 1.12 0.24 20.76
N SER A 52 2.06 0.75 21.55
CA SER A 52 2.84 1.95 21.21
C SER A 52 3.83 1.69 20.08
N GLY A 53 4.46 0.51 20.05
CA GLY A 53 5.37 0.11 18.99
C GLY A 53 4.68 0.02 17.64
N LEU A 54 3.43 -0.45 17.59
CA LEU A 54 2.69 -0.57 16.35
C LEU A 54 1.98 0.73 15.93
N PHE A 55 1.35 1.44 16.88
CA PHE A 55 0.43 2.56 16.61
C PHE A 55 0.92 3.93 17.11
N GLY A 56 2.07 4.00 17.77
CA GLY A 56 2.61 5.24 18.32
C GLY A 56 2.96 6.28 17.25
N THR A 57 3.35 7.47 17.71
CA THR A 57 3.84 8.57 16.85
C THR A 57 5.06 8.16 16.03
N ASP A 58 5.87 7.26 16.57
CA ASP A 58 7.04 6.68 15.90
C ASP A 58 6.85 5.17 15.69
N GLY A 59 5.60 4.71 15.75
CA GLY A 59 5.25 3.31 15.60
C GLY A 59 5.48 2.80 14.17
N SER A 60 5.64 1.48 14.03
CA SER A 60 6.01 0.86 12.75
C SER A 60 5.01 1.18 11.62
N LEU A 61 3.69 1.16 11.87
CA LEU A 61 2.71 1.55 10.83
C LEU A 61 2.74 3.04 10.46
N TYR A 62 3.14 3.91 11.38
CA TYR A 62 3.32 5.33 11.09
C TYR A 62 4.56 5.55 10.20
N ARG A 63 5.67 4.88 10.52
CA ARG A 63 6.92 4.92 9.75
C ARG A 63 6.72 4.40 8.31
N ILE A 64 6.02 3.28 8.15
CA ILE A 64 5.68 2.72 6.82
C ILE A 64 4.84 3.71 6.00
N ARG A 65 3.84 4.34 6.62
CA ARG A 65 3.06 5.38 5.94
C ARG A 65 3.95 6.53 5.48
N LEU A 66 4.84 7.03 6.33
CA LEU A 66 5.76 8.11 5.96
C LEU A 66 6.72 7.70 4.84
N GLN A 67 7.23 6.47 4.87
CA GLN A 67 8.09 5.91 3.83
C GLN A 67 7.41 5.98 2.45
N VAL A 68 6.10 5.68 2.39
CA VAL A 68 5.31 5.78 1.14
C VAL A 68 4.98 7.24 0.78
N GLU A 69 4.66 8.09 1.76
CA GLU A 69 4.26 9.49 1.51
C GLU A 69 5.45 10.39 1.10
N GLN A 70 6.64 10.16 1.68
CA GLN A 70 7.83 11.00 1.58
C GLN A 70 9.11 10.16 1.72
N PRO A 71 9.50 9.42 0.67
CA PRO A 71 10.76 8.69 0.69
C PRO A 71 11.98 9.63 0.84
N LEU A 72 12.92 9.19 1.70
CA LEU A 72 14.27 9.70 1.97
C LEU A 72 14.50 11.15 2.44
N LYS A 73 13.58 12.12 2.33
CA LYS A 73 13.80 13.52 2.81
C LYS A 73 12.54 14.23 3.31
N PRO A 74 12.66 15.26 4.17
CA PRO A 74 11.55 16.18 4.45
C PRO A 74 11.03 16.82 3.15
N SER A 75 9.76 16.58 2.83
CA SER A 75 9.05 16.95 1.59
C SER A 75 9.06 15.91 0.44
N GLY A 76 9.88 14.85 0.47
CA GLY A 76 9.89 13.77 -0.54
C GLY A 76 10.38 14.16 -1.95
N THR A 77 11.12 13.27 -2.62
CA THR A 77 11.69 13.51 -3.97
C THR A 77 10.64 13.81 -5.03
N ILE A 78 9.52 13.10 -5.03
CA ILE A 78 8.40 13.32 -5.97
C ILE A 78 7.81 14.73 -5.82
N ALA A 79 7.68 15.24 -4.60
CA ALA A 79 7.14 16.59 -4.41
C ALA A 79 8.16 17.67 -4.80
N ASN A 80 9.46 17.36 -4.79
CA ASN A 80 10.49 18.25 -5.30
C ASN A 80 10.51 18.27 -6.83
N LEU A 81 10.32 17.12 -7.49
CA LEU A 81 10.11 17.05 -8.94
C LEU A 81 8.84 17.82 -9.35
N ASP A 82 7.70 17.56 -8.70
CA ASP A 82 6.44 18.28 -8.97
C ASP A 82 6.59 19.80 -8.73
N HIS A 83 7.26 20.19 -7.64
CA HIS A 83 7.58 21.59 -7.38
C HIS A 83 8.47 22.18 -8.48
N PHE A 84 9.52 21.47 -8.92
CA PHE A 84 10.37 21.92 -10.02
C PHE A 84 9.59 22.11 -11.32
N LEU A 85 8.74 21.13 -11.67
CA LEU A 85 7.87 21.17 -12.84
C LEU A 85 6.78 22.25 -12.76
N SER A 86 6.54 22.87 -11.59
CA SER A 86 5.62 24.01 -11.47
C SER A 86 6.24 25.34 -11.93
N LYS A 87 7.57 25.38 -12.12
CA LYS A 87 8.32 26.55 -12.60
C LYS A 87 8.28 26.62 -14.13
N ASN A 88 8.20 27.83 -14.68
CA ASN A 88 8.42 28.03 -16.11
C ASN A 88 9.89 27.68 -16.47
N PRO A 89 10.14 26.82 -17.47
CA PRO A 89 11.50 26.36 -17.81
C PRO A 89 12.49 27.49 -18.10
N GLY A 90 12.06 28.51 -18.86
CA GLY A 90 12.90 29.68 -19.21
C GLY A 90 13.06 30.73 -18.09
N SER A 91 12.53 30.49 -16.90
CA SER A 91 12.72 31.41 -15.76
C SER A 91 13.99 31.04 -15.01
N SER A 92 14.82 32.01 -14.64
CA SER A 92 15.98 31.78 -13.78
C SER A 92 15.59 31.33 -12.36
N HIS A 93 14.53 31.93 -11.80
CA HIS A 93 14.08 31.66 -10.43
C HIS A 93 12.58 31.31 -10.33
N PHE A 94 12.18 30.78 -9.17
CA PHE A 94 10.77 30.69 -8.80
C PHE A 94 10.25 32.10 -8.46
N LYS A 95 8.97 32.36 -8.76
CA LYS A 95 8.35 33.68 -8.50
C LYS A 95 8.37 34.10 -7.02
N ASN A 96 8.36 33.15 -6.09
CA ASN A 96 8.32 33.39 -4.66
C ASN A 96 9.66 32.99 -3.99
N LYS A 97 10.20 33.86 -3.14
CA LYS A 97 11.42 33.61 -2.34
C LYS A 97 11.35 32.34 -1.50
N ALA A 98 10.17 31.96 -0.99
CA ALA A 98 9.99 30.70 -0.25
C ALA A 98 10.21 29.47 -1.16
N ASN A 99 9.67 29.51 -2.38
CA ASN A 99 9.84 28.45 -3.37
C ASN A 99 11.28 28.41 -3.90
N GLN A 100 11.92 29.57 -4.03
CA GLN A 100 13.34 29.65 -4.37
C GLN A 100 14.20 28.97 -3.31
N ARG A 101 14.03 29.33 -2.02
CA ARG A 101 14.73 28.67 -0.90
C ARG A 101 14.48 27.16 -0.88
N ARG A 102 13.23 26.73 -1.14
CA ARG A 102 12.90 25.31 -1.24
C ARG A 102 13.68 24.63 -2.37
N ALA A 103 13.75 25.27 -3.54
CA ALA A 103 14.48 24.75 -4.69
C ALA A 103 15.98 24.65 -4.46
N GLU A 104 16.58 25.69 -3.86
CA GLU A 104 18.00 25.70 -3.48
C GLU A 104 18.34 24.49 -2.60
N ASN A 105 17.48 24.14 -1.63
CA ASN A 105 17.72 23.02 -0.72
C ASN A 105 17.78 21.65 -1.42
N TYR A 106 16.98 21.42 -2.45
CA TYR A 106 16.96 20.13 -3.15
C TYR A 106 17.81 20.09 -4.42
N LEU A 107 18.12 21.24 -5.03
CA LEU A 107 19.00 21.32 -6.21
C LEU A 107 20.47 21.44 -5.84
N ALA A 108 20.82 22.11 -4.73
CA ALA A 108 22.23 22.30 -4.35
C ALA A 108 23.01 20.98 -4.21
N PRO A 109 22.46 19.92 -3.58
CA PRO A 109 23.14 18.63 -3.51
C PRO A 109 23.31 17.92 -4.87
N LEU A 110 22.64 18.39 -5.92
CA LEU A 110 22.59 17.78 -7.25
C LEU A 110 23.45 18.51 -8.29
N MET A 111 24.01 19.67 -7.94
CA MET A 111 24.77 20.51 -8.87
C MET A 111 25.87 19.75 -9.64
N PRO A 112 26.67 18.86 -9.02
CA PRO A 112 27.69 18.11 -9.74
C PRO A 112 27.11 17.18 -10.83
N GLU A 113 26.03 16.45 -10.54
CA GLU A 113 25.36 15.62 -11.55
C GLU A 113 24.72 16.48 -12.64
N LEU A 114 24.16 17.64 -12.28
CA LEU A 114 23.55 18.56 -13.24
C LEU A 114 24.57 19.11 -14.25
N GLU A 115 25.77 19.49 -13.82
CA GLU A 115 26.83 20.00 -14.69
C GLU A 115 27.27 18.96 -15.75
N LYS A 116 27.32 17.69 -15.37
CA LYS A 116 27.61 16.60 -16.33
C LYS A 116 26.56 16.54 -17.44
N TYR A 117 25.27 16.67 -17.11
CA TYR A 117 24.19 16.67 -18.10
C TYR A 117 24.16 17.96 -18.93
N ARG A 118 24.54 19.11 -18.37
CA ARG A 118 24.67 20.37 -19.13
C ARG A 118 25.66 20.25 -20.28
N MET A 119 26.78 19.56 -20.08
CA MET A 119 27.76 19.31 -21.14
C MET A 119 27.20 18.47 -22.29
N VAL A 120 26.25 17.56 -22.04
CA VAL A 120 25.64 16.70 -23.07
C VAL A 120 24.71 17.49 -24.00
N TYR A 121 24.10 18.57 -23.51
CA TYR A 121 23.14 19.39 -24.26
C TYR A 121 23.67 20.79 -24.60
N ALA A 122 24.99 21.00 -24.53
CA ALA A 122 25.61 22.33 -24.62
C ALA A 122 25.38 23.05 -25.98
N ASP A 123 25.09 22.31 -27.05
CA ASP A 123 24.96 22.84 -28.40
C ASP A 123 23.53 23.31 -28.78
N ASP A 124 22.56 23.28 -27.85
CA ASP A 124 21.20 23.78 -28.13
C ASP A 124 21.12 25.31 -28.04
N SER A 125 20.44 25.94 -29.01
CA SER A 125 20.29 27.40 -29.08
C SER A 125 19.46 28.01 -27.95
N ARG A 126 18.76 27.18 -27.15
CA ARG A 126 17.99 27.61 -25.97
C ARG A 126 18.83 27.43 -24.71
N GLU A 127 19.39 28.52 -24.20
CA GLU A 127 20.24 28.55 -23.01
C GLU A 127 19.60 27.90 -21.76
N TRP A 128 18.27 27.90 -21.64
CA TRP A 128 17.56 27.31 -20.50
C TRP A 128 17.36 25.79 -20.61
N LEU A 129 17.44 25.22 -21.81
CA LEU A 129 17.05 23.83 -22.06
C LEU A 129 17.98 22.82 -21.38
N PRO A 130 19.33 22.96 -21.44
CA PRO A 130 20.24 22.03 -20.78
C PRO A 130 20.01 21.97 -19.28
N ASP A 131 19.84 23.13 -18.64
CA ASP A 131 19.60 23.26 -17.21
C ASP A 131 18.27 22.64 -16.78
N PHE A 132 17.23 22.87 -17.57
CA PHE A 132 15.91 22.33 -17.33
C PHE A 132 15.89 20.80 -17.46
N LEU A 133 16.41 20.25 -18.56
CA LEU A 133 16.43 18.81 -18.80
C LEU A 133 17.30 18.08 -17.79
N ALA A 134 18.48 18.60 -17.48
CA ALA A 134 19.36 18.05 -16.45
C ALA A 134 18.63 17.95 -15.10
N ALA A 135 17.97 19.02 -14.68
CA ALA A 135 17.24 19.05 -13.42
C ALA A 135 16.07 18.06 -13.38
N VAL A 136 15.28 17.98 -14.45
CA VAL A 136 14.19 16.99 -14.56
C VAL A 136 14.76 15.57 -14.47
N ARG A 137 15.79 15.25 -15.25
CA ARG A 137 16.39 13.91 -15.30
C ARG A 137 16.97 13.50 -13.95
N VAL A 138 17.79 14.34 -13.31
CA VAL A 138 18.40 14.01 -12.00
C VAL A 138 17.34 13.87 -10.90
N LEU A 139 16.33 14.76 -10.86
CA LEU A 139 15.23 14.63 -9.90
C LEU A 139 14.40 13.37 -10.14
N PHE A 140 14.18 12.99 -11.40
CA PHE A 140 13.45 11.79 -11.76
C PHE A 140 14.22 10.50 -11.40
N GLU A 141 15.55 10.47 -11.57
CA GLU A 141 16.37 9.33 -11.10
C GLU A 141 16.30 9.14 -9.58
N GLN A 142 16.22 10.23 -8.81
CA GLN A 142 15.96 10.12 -7.36
C GLN A 142 14.58 9.53 -7.06
N VAL A 143 13.56 9.95 -7.80
CA VAL A 143 12.20 9.41 -7.68
C VAL A 143 12.17 7.90 -7.99
N LYS A 144 12.88 7.47 -9.04
CA LYS A 144 13.02 6.04 -9.40
C LYS A 144 13.66 5.25 -8.26
N SER A 145 14.82 5.71 -7.78
CA SER A 145 15.54 5.12 -6.64
C SER A 145 14.63 4.92 -5.42
N ASP A 146 13.87 5.96 -5.07
CA ASP A 146 12.95 5.94 -3.93
C ASP A 146 11.81 4.93 -4.10
N ILE A 147 11.20 4.91 -5.28
CA ILE A 147 10.09 4.02 -5.59
C ILE A 147 10.54 2.56 -5.59
N TYR A 148 11.73 2.25 -6.11
CA TYR A 148 12.28 0.89 -6.03
C TYR A 148 12.50 0.43 -4.59
N GLY A 149 12.93 1.34 -3.70
CA GLY A 149 13.04 1.06 -2.27
C GLY A 149 11.67 0.85 -1.58
N ILE A 150 10.66 1.64 -1.93
CA ILE A 150 9.30 1.52 -1.34
C ILE A 150 8.60 0.23 -1.77
N THR A 151 8.68 -0.11 -3.05
CA THR A 151 7.85 -1.15 -3.68
C THR A 151 8.30 -2.56 -3.37
N GLY A 152 9.60 -2.80 -3.15
CA GLY A 152 10.10 -4.14 -2.86
C GLY A 152 9.89 -5.16 -3.98
N ILE A 153 9.65 -4.70 -5.21
CA ILE A 153 9.52 -5.58 -6.39
C ILE A 153 10.81 -6.42 -6.55
N PRO A 154 10.74 -7.72 -6.88
CA PRO A 154 11.92 -8.58 -7.01
C PRO A 154 12.85 -8.10 -8.14
N ASP A 155 14.17 -8.19 -7.92
CA ASP A 155 15.17 -7.75 -8.89
C ASP A 155 15.08 -8.53 -10.20
N SER A 156 14.68 -9.80 -10.15
CA SER A 156 14.46 -10.63 -11.34
C SER A 156 13.32 -10.12 -12.24
N MET A 157 12.52 -9.16 -11.76
CA MET A 157 11.44 -8.52 -12.52
C MET A 157 11.78 -7.08 -12.93
N LEU A 158 12.98 -6.60 -12.60
CA LEU A 158 13.48 -5.28 -12.96
C LEU A 158 14.75 -5.42 -13.81
N ASP A 159 14.80 -4.71 -14.92
CA ASP A 159 16.04 -4.57 -15.72
C ASP A 159 17.02 -3.54 -15.10
N ILE A 160 16.82 -3.14 -13.84
CA ILE A 160 17.53 -2.02 -13.21
C ILE A 160 18.12 -2.46 -11.86
N ARG A 161 19.39 -2.10 -11.61
CA ARG A 161 20.05 -2.33 -10.31
C ARG A 161 19.43 -1.42 -9.24
N LYS A 162 18.93 -2.01 -8.14
CA LYS A 162 18.49 -1.26 -6.96
C LYS A 162 19.63 -0.42 -6.37
N PRO A 163 19.31 0.71 -5.71
CA PRO A 163 20.24 1.37 -4.80
C PRO A 163 20.67 0.39 -3.69
N PRO A 164 21.90 0.51 -3.16
CA PRO A 164 22.39 -0.38 -2.10
C PRO A 164 21.46 -0.36 -0.86
N VAL A 165 21.10 -1.57 -0.43
CA VAL A 165 20.05 -1.88 0.55
C VAL A 165 20.50 -1.65 1.99
N GLY A 166 19.60 -1.07 2.79
CA GLY A 166 19.63 -1.11 4.25
C GLY A 166 18.26 -1.11 4.93
N ALA A 167 17.15 -1.03 4.18
CA ALA A 167 15.79 -0.95 4.72
C ALA A 167 14.86 -1.95 4.02
N GLU A 168 13.99 -2.61 4.79
CA GLU A 168 12.86 -3.40 4.27
C GLU A 168 11.91 -2.51 3.45
N SER A 169 11.30 -3.10 2.42
CA SER A 169 10.30 -2.39 1.62
C SER A 169 9.07 -2.02 2.45
N ALA A 170 8.28 -1.03 2.01
CA ALA A 170 7.06 -0.66 2.72
C ALA A 170 6.03 -1.81 2.77
N ILE A 171 6.12 -2.74 1.81
CA ILE A 171 5.29 -3.95 1.76
C ILE A 171 5.70 -4.93 2.85
N GLU A 172 6.99 -5.28 2.93
CA GLU A 172 7.53 -6.21 3.94
C GLU A 172 7.42 -5.64 5.35
N GLY A 173 7.65 -4.33 5.51
CA GLY A 173 7.60 -3.66 6.80
C GLY A 173 6.24 -3.79 7.50
N THR A 174 5.13 -3.95 6.75
CA THR A 174 3.80 -4.13 7.37
C THR A 174 3.68 -5.49 8.05
N GLU A 175 4.19 -6.54 7.42
CA GLU A 175 4.19 -7.89 8.00
C GLU A 175 5.18 -7.97 9.18
N ALA A 176 6.37 -7.38 9.02
CA ALA A 176 7.36 -7.27 10.09
C ALA A 176 6.79 -6.54 11.31
N ALA A 177 6.09 -5.42 11.11
CA ALA A 177 5.44 -4.67 12.20
C ALA A 177 4.38 -5.51 12.94
N ILE A 178 3.64 -6.37 12.23
CA ILE A 178 2.66 -7.27 12.84
C ILE A 178 3.35 -8.39 13.61
N ALA A 179 4.45 -8.93 13.09
CA ALA A 179 5.26 -9.92 13.78
C ALA A 179 5.91 -9.37 15.05
N GLU A 180 6.47 -8.15 15.00
CA GLU A 180 7.00 -7.41 16.16
C GLU A 180 5.93 -7.21 17.23
N PHE A 181 4.71 -6.82 16.83
CA PHE A 181 3.58 -6.69 17.73
C PHE A 181 3.26 -8.03 18.41
N ALA A 182 3.13 -9.10 17.62
CA ALA A 182 2.77 -10.43 18.10
C ALA A 182 3.79 -10.99 19.10
N ALA A 183 5.09 -10.72 18.90
CA ALA A 183 6.16 -11.21 19.76
C ALA A 183 6.09 -10.66 21.20
N VAL A 184 5.55 -9.46 21.38
CA VAL A 184 5.53 -8.76 22.69
C VAL A 184 4.11 -8.65 23.27
N TRP A 185 3.08 -8.87 22.46
CA TRP A 185 1.70 -8.66 22.87
C TRP A 185 1.22 -9.72 23.86
N VAL A 186 0.57 -9.25 24.93
CA VAL A 186 -0.08 -10.10 25.94
C VAL A 186 -1.60 -9.90 25.86
N PRO A 187 -2.40 -10.96 25.76
CA PRO A 187 -3.86 -10.83 25.75
C PRO A 187 -4.44 -10.16 27.01
N PRO A 188 -5.61 -9.50 26.91
CA PRO A 188 -6.39 -9.12 28.10
C PRO A 188 -6.69 -10.32 29.01
N GLY A 189 -6.44 -10.18 30.31
CA GLY A 189 -6.67 -11.23 31.29
C GLY A 189 -5.62 -12.35 31.31
N LYS A 190 -4.56 -12.25 30.50
CA LYS A 190 -3.42 -13.16 30.51
C LYS A 190 -2.17 -12.49 31.07
N ASN A 191 -1.27 -13.32 31.58
CA ASN A 191 -0.04 -12.91 32.25
C ASN A 191 1.22 -13.20 31.42
N ILE A 192 1.08 -13.91 30.31
CA ILE A 192 2.17 -14.34 29.43
C ILE A 192 1.75 -14.01 28.00
N ALA A 193 2.72 -13.62 27.17
CA ALA A 193 2.49 -13.41 25.75
C ALA A 193 1.90 -14.68 25.14
N ALA A 194 0.81 -14.52 24.39
CA ALA A 194 0.23 -15.62 23.65
C ALA A 194 0.55 -15.39 22.19
N ILE A 195 1.23 -16.36 21.57
CA ILE A 195 1.32 -16.48 20.10
C ILE A 195 0.03 -17.17 19.61
N ASP A 196 -1.10 -16.93 20.29
CA ASP A 196 -2.40 -17.40 19.85
C ASP A 196 -2.87 -16.48 18.73
N LYS A 197 -2.73 -16.98 17.51
CA LYS A 197 -3.04 -16.20 16.33
C LYS A 197 -4.49 -15.78 16.23
N GLU A 198 -5.41 -16.66 16.60
CA GLU A 198 -6.83 -16.35 16.41
C GLU A 198 -7.20 -15.18 17.31
N LEU A 199 -6.57 -15.13 18.47
CA LEU A 199 -6.73 -14.01 19.40
C LEU A 199 -6.09 -12.70 18.90
N ILE A 200 -4.89 -12.76 18.29
CA ILE A 200 -4.25 -11.58 17.65
C ILE A 200 -5.09 -11.11 16.44
N ARG A 201 -5.60 -12.06 15.65
CA ARG A 201 -6.47 -11.85 14.50
C ARG A 201 -7.75 -11.15 14.91
N GLU A 202 -8.45 -11.68 15.91
CA GLU A 202 -9.65 -11.08 16.47
C GLU A 202 -9.39 -9.66 16.98
N TYR A 203 -8.25 -9.46 17.65
CA TYR A 203 -7.84 -8.15 18.12
C TYR A 203 -7.74 -7.14 16.96
N PHE A 204 -7.04 -7.49 15.88
CA PHE A 204 -6.90 -6.59 14.72
C PHE A 204 -8.21 -6.35 13.98
N LEU A 205 -9.03 -7.39 13.78
CA LEU A 205 -10.34 -7.27 13.15
C LEU A 205 -11.30 -6.36 13.94
N LYS A 206 -11.21 -6.36 15.28
CA LYS A 206 -11.99 -5.49 16.17
C LYS A 206 -11.34 -4.11 16.39
N SER A 207 -10.04 -3.97 16.14
CA SER A 207 -9.29 -2.73 16.41
C SER A 207 -9.59 -1.61 15.41
N ARG A 208 -10.35 -0.60 15.86
CA ARG A 208 -10.56 0.65 15.10
C ARG A 208 -9.25 1.38 14.78
N ARG A 209 -8.26 1.31 15.68
CA ARG A 209 -6.94 1.94 15.48
C ARG A 209 -6.20 1.27 14.33
N PHE A 210 -6.21 -0.06 14.28
CA PHE A 210 -5.61 -0.83 13.20
C PHE A 210 -6.25 -0.48 11.85
N LYS A 211 -7.58 -0.54 11.75
CA LYS A 211 -8.33 -0.15 10.54
C LYS A 211 -7.98 1.27 10.08
N LYS A 212 -7.88 2.22 11.02
CA LYS A 212 -7.50 3.61 10.71
C LYS A 212 -6.06 3.73 10.20
N SER A 213 -5.11 2.99 10.79
CA SER A 213 -3.72 2.99 10.35
C SER A 213 -3.57 2.37 8.96
N MET A 214 -4.20 1.23 8.70
CA MET A 214 -4.19 0.59 7.39
C MET A 214 -4.86 1.46 6.31
N LEU A 215 -5.94 2.17 6.65
CA LEU A 215 -6.55 3.15 5.74
C LEU A 215 -5.61 4.32 5.42
N ARG A 216 -4.80 4.77 6.39
CA ARG A 216 -3.80 5.82 6.15
C ARG A 216 -2.68 5.34 5.22
N ILE A 217 -2.22 4.10 5.39
CA ILE A 217 -1.26 3.47 4.46
C ILE A 217 -1.89 3.37 3.07
N ASP A 218 -3.14 2.91 2.94
CA ASP A 218 -3.83 2.87 1.65
C ASP A 218 -3.97 4.25 0.98
N ASN A 219 -4.24 5.30 1.77
CA ASN A 219 -4.28 6.66 1.25
C ASN A 219 -2.89 7.16 0.80
N ALA A 220 -1.81 6.74 1.47
CA ALA A 220 -0.45 7.06 1.03
C ALA A 220 -0.15 6.46 -0.35
N TRP A 221 -0.50 5.19 -0.57
CA TRP A 221 -0.35 4.53 -1.88
C TRP A 221 -1.19 5.21 -2.97
N LYS A 222 -2.47 5.52 -2.69
CA LYS A 222 -3.32 6.29 -3.60
C LYS A 222 -2.69 7.64 -3.97
N ALA A 223 -2.15 8.35 -2.99
CA ALA A 223 -1.52 9.65 -3.22
C ALA A 223 -0.24 9.52 -4.04
N LEU A 224 0.58 8.48 -3.81
CA LEU A 224 1.77 8.19 -4.59
C LEU A 224 1.41 7.93 -6.07
N ILE A 225 0.48 7.01 -6.32
CA ILE A 225 -0.02 6.70 -7.68
C ILE A 225 -0.57 7.97 -8.35
N ALA A 226 -1.41 8.72 -7.64
CA ALA A 226 -1.98 9.97 -8.15
C ALA A 226 -0.92 11.00 -8.55
N LYS A 227 0.14 11.16 -7.74
CA LYS A 227 1.24 12.08 -8.04
C LYS A 227 1.96 11.69 -9.33
N LEU A 228 2.27 10.41 -9.54
CA LEU A 228 2.95 9.94 -10.75
C LEU A 228 2.11 10.14 -12.02
N TYR A 229 0.82 9.80 -11.97
CA TYR A 229 -0.10 10.10 -13.07
C TYR A 229 -0.26 11.59 -13.33
N ASN A 230 -0.28 12.42 -12.29
CA ASN A 230 -0.34 13.87 -12.47
C ASN A 230 0.96 14.44 -13.09
N ILE A 231 2.11 13.83 -12.82
CA ILE A 231 3.38 14.18 -13.50
C ILE A 231 3.29 13.84 -14.99
N SER A 232 2.74 12.68 -15.37
CA SER A 232 2.69 12.27 -16.79
C SER A 232 1.84 13.20 -17.68
N VAL A 233 0.93 13.97 -17.08
CA VAL A 233 0.14 15.02 -17.75
C VAL A 233 0.57 16.45 -17.41
N ASN A 234 1.71 16.63 -16.73
CA ASN A 234 2.26 17.95 -16.47
C ASN A 234 2.85 18.52 -17.79
N PRO A 235 2.48 19.76 -18.21
CA PRO A 235 3.00 20.33 -19.46
C PRO A 235 4.51 20.45 -19.53
N ASN A 236 5.18 20.75 -18.41
CA ASN A 236 6.63 20.85 -18.37
C ASN A 236 7.30 19.48 -18.38
N TRP A 237 6.66 18.46 -17.80
CA TRP A 237 7.11 17.07 -17.97
C TRP A 237 7.01 16.64 -19.44
N GLN A 238 5.86 16.90 -20.06
CA GLN A 238 5.65 16.59 -21.48
C GLN A 238 6.65 17.33 -22.37
N LEU A 239 6.97 18.58 -22.04
CA LEU A 239 8.02 19.33 -22.72
C LEU A 239 9.39 18.65 -22.57
N ALA A 240 9.76 18.23 -21.36
CA ALA A 240 11.02 17.52 -21.14
C ALA A 240 11.07 16.22 -21.96
N ALA A 241 9.97 15.46 -21.98
CA ALA A 241 9.88 14.20 -22.70
C ALA A 241 9.88 14.35 -24.24
N VAL A 242 9.63 15.55 -24.78
CA VAL A 242 9.84 15.84 -26.22
C VAL A 242 11.33 15.80 -26.57
N TYR A 243 12.21 16.22 -25.65
CA TYR A 243 13.66 16.21 -25.86
C TYR A 243 14.33 14.93 -25.40
N ASP A 244 13.76 14.26 -24.40
CA ASP A 244 14.25 12.99 -23.88
C ASP A 244 13.08 11.99 -23.78
N ALA A 245 12.83 11.28 -24.88
CA ALA A 245 11.70 10.36 -25.00
C ALA A 245 11.72 9.22 -23.96
N ALA A 246 12.91 8.86 -23.46
CA ALA A 246 13.07 7.83 -22.44
C ALA A 246 12.41 8.24 -21.10
N LEU A 247 12.29 9.54 -20.80
CA LEU A 247 11.58 9.99 -19.60
C LEU A 247 10.15 9.45 -19.55
N ASN A 248 9.42 9.50 -20.67
CA ASN A 248 8.03 9.03 -20.70
C ASN A 248 7.92 7.51 -20.57
N SER A 249 8.77 6.73 -21.24
CA SER A 249 8.74 5.27 -21.09
C SER A 249 9.08 4.88 -19.64
N GLU A 250 10.14 5.46 -19.09
CA GLU A 250 10.58 5.16 -17.73
C GLU A 250 9.54 5.59 -16.67
N LEU A 251 8.83 6.71 -16.86
CA LEU A 251 7.74 7.09 -15.94
C LEU A 251 6.56 6.13 -16.05
N ASN A 252 6.22 5.65 -17.24
CA ASN A 252 5.16 4.66 -17.41
C ASN A 252 5.54 3.35 -16.71
N ASP A 253 6.77 2.87 -16.89
CA ASP A 253 7.29 1.69 -16.21
C ASP A 253 7.23 1.87 -14.69
N LEU A 254 7.63 3.05 -14.20
CA LEU A 254 7.58 3.37 -12.78
C LEU A 254 6.14 3.41 -12.22
N ILE A 255 5.19 3.93 -12.99
CA ILE A 255 3.76 3.92 -12.63
C ILE A 255 3.23 2.49 -12.56
N VAL A 256 3.57 1.65 -13.54
CA VAL A 256 3.19 0.23 -13.56
C VAL A 256 3.75 -0.45 -12.31
N ILE A 257 5.03 -0.28 -12.00
CA ILE A 257 5.67 -0.88 -10.83
C ILE A 257 4.97 -0.49 -9.52
N VAL A 258 4.62 0.78 -9.36
CA VAL A 258 3.91 1.26 -8.16
C VAL A 258 2.48 0.71 -8.09
N LEU A 259 1.79 0.61 -9.23
CA LEU A 259 0.47 -0.02 -9.31
C LEU A 259 0.55 -1.51 -8.98
N SER A 260 1.53 -2.24 -9.52
CA SER A 260 1.77 -3.64 -9.22
C SER A 260 2.01 -3.83 -7.73
N ALA A 261 2.86 -2.99 -7.12
CA ALA A 261 3.10 -3.01 -5.69
C ALA A 261 1.83 -2.77 -4.86
N ASP A 262 0.98 -1.82 -5.28
CA ASP A 262 -0.31 -1.56 -4.63
C ASP A 262 -1.33 -2.70 -4.78
N ILE A 263 -1.34 -3.40 -5.93
CA ILE A 263 -2.19 -4.56 -6.17
C ILE A 263 -1.69 -5.75 -5.34
N TYR A 264 -0.40 -6.05 -5.46
CA TYR A 264 0.27 -7.12 -4.77
C TYR A 264 0.07 -7.02 -3.25
N ARG A 265 0.40 -5.87 -2.64
CA ARG A 265 0.24 -5.69 -1.18
C ARG A 265 -1.19 -5.89 -0.68
N ARG A 266 -2.21 -5.63 -1.52
CA ARG A 266 -3.63 -5.80 -1.16
C ARG A 266 -4.07 -7.26 -1.27
N GLY A 267 -3.43 -8.03 -2.15
CA GLY A 267 -3.61 -9.48 -2.29
C GLY A 267 -2.90 -10.29 -1.20
N ARG A 268 -1.85 -9.73 -0.58
CA ARG A 268 -1.11 -10.43 0.49
C ARG A 268 -1.94 -10.60 1.76
N ASP A 269 -1.73 -11.74 2.41
CA ASP A 269 -2.13 -11.94 3.79
C ASP A 269 -1.15 -11.23 4.72
N ILE A 270 -1.58 -10.09 5.28
CA ILE A 270 -0.76 -9.29 6.21
C ILE A 270 -0.44 -10.03 7.52
N MET A 271 -1.11 -11.16 7.77
CA MET A 271 -0.93 -12.00 8.97
C MET A 271 -0.09 -13.25 8.68
N SER A 272 0.43 -13.40 7.46
CA SER A 272 1.21 -14.56 7.03
C SER A 272 2.46 -14.79 7.91
N GLY A 273 3.15 -13.70 8.30
CA GLY A 273 4.35 -13.71 9.13
C GLY A 273 4.16 -14.19 10.58
N ILE A 274 2.91 -14.40 11.02
CA ILE A 274 2.60 -14.96 12.34
C ILE A 274 1.98 -16.36 12.23
N SER A 275 2.18 -17.07 11.11
CA SER A 275 1.62 -18.41 10.88
C SER A 275 2.34 -19.55 11.67
N PRO A 276 1.70 -20.59 12.28
CA PRO A 276 2.35 -21.36 13.34
C PRO A 276 2.87 -22.67 12.71
N SER A 277 3.46 -22.62 11.52
CA SER A 277 4.01 -23.78 10.79
C SER A 277 4.38 -23.41 9.37
N GLY A 278 5.58 -23.84 8.93
CA GLY A 278 5.92 -24.08 7.53
C GLY A 278 5.13 -25.26 6.94
N GLY A 279 3.82 -25.32 7.21
CA GLY A 279 2.91 -26.36 6.76
C GLY A 279 2.15 -25.89 5.54
N ILE A 280 2.44 -26.50 4.40
CA ILE A 280 1.58 -26.50 3.23
C ILE A 280 0.22 -27.08 3.68
N GLY A 281 -0.86 -26.30 3.60
CA GLY A 281 -2.16 -26.89 3.29
C GLY A 281 -3.27 -26.97 4.36
N ILE A 282 -3.30 -26.17 5.44
CA ILE A 282 -4.56 -26.00 6.19
C ILE A 282 -4.91 -24.52 6.34
N SER A 283 -5.97 -24.15 5.63
CA SER A 283 -6.51 -22.82 5.38
C SER A 283 -7.02 -22.10 6.63
N SER A 284 -6.14 -21.43 7.38
CA SER A 284 -6.59 -20.22 8.08
C SER A 284 -6.65 -19.12 7.03
N ALA A 285 -7.85 -18.79 6.53
CA ALA A 285 -8.05 -17.74 5.53
C ALA A 285 -7.31 -16.46 5.98
N GLY A 286 -6.33 -15.99 5.22
CA GLY A 286 -5.55 -14.81 5.58
C GLY A 286 -6.40 -13.56 5.81
N ILE A 287 -5.84 -12.53 6.44
CA ILE A 287 -6.44 -11.19 6.38
C ILE A 287 -5.82 -10.46 5.19
N GLN A 288 -6.54 -10.46 4.07
CA GLN A 288 -6.24 -9.52 2.99
C GLN A 288 -6.76 -8.14 3.37
N TRP A 289 -5.89 -7.12 3.31
CA TRP A 289 -6.35 -5.74 3.44
C TRP A 289 -6.95 -5.28 2.11
N MET A 290 -8.27 -5.45 1.96
CA MET A 290 -9.02 -4.86 0.86
C MET A 290 -9.67 -3.55 1.30
N PRO A 291 -9.19 -2.39 0.83
CA PRO A 291 -9.90 -1.12 1.05
C PRO A 291 -11.27 -1.16 0.35
N SER A 292 -12.20 -0.32 0.78
CA SER A 292 -13.52 -0.23 0.13
C SER A 292 -13.38 0.19 -1.34
N MET A 293 -13.82 -0.70 -2.23
CA MET A 293 -13.83 -0.50 -3.68
C MET A 293 -15.25 -0.62 -4.24
N SER A 294 -15.50 0.10 -5.33
CA SER A 294 -16.63 -0.12 -6.21
C SER A 294 -16.16 -0.86 -7.46
N PHE A 295 -17.02 -1.69 -8.04
CA PHE A 295 -16.69 -2.46 -9.25
C PHE A 295 -17.62 -2.08 -10.40
N TYR A 296 -17.04 -1.68 -11.51
CA TYR A 296 -17.71 -1.54 -12.79
C TYR A 296 -17.78 -2.91 -13.46
N LYS A 297 -19.01 -3.40 -13.70
CA LYS A 297 -19.30 -4.78 -14.13
C LYS A 297 -19.85 -4.91 -15.55
N ASN A 298 -19.99 -3.78 -16.25
CA ASN A 298 -20.67 -3.70 -17.55
C ASN A 298 -19.77 -4.04 -18.75
N ILE A 299 -18.58 -4.58 -18.49
CA ILE A 299 -17.71 -5.14 -19.55
C ILE A 299 -18.26 -6.52 -19.89
N PRO A 300 -18.62 -6.81 -21.15
CA PRO A 300 -19.08 -8.14 -21.55
C PRO A 300 -18.01 -9.21 -21.28
N GLU A 301 -18.39 -10.49 -21.34
CA GLU A 301 -17.36 -11.55 -21.46
C GLU A 301 -16.69 -11.38 -22.82
N ILE A 302 -15.36 -11.35 -22.82
CA ILE A 302 -14.55 -11.09 -23.99
C ILE A 302 -13.97 -12.42 -24.46
N THR A 303 -14.08 -12.65 -25.77
CA THR A 303 -13.53 -13.83 -26.43
C THR A 303 -12.57 -13.43 -27.55
N GLY A 304 -11.57 -14.26 -27.77
CA GLY A 304 -10.55 -14.04 -28.81
C GLY A 304 -9.53 -15.17 -28.83
N SER A 305 -8.48 -14.98 -29.63
CA SER A 305 -7.30 -15.86 -29.66
C SER A 305 -6.10 -15.15 -29.08
N LEU A 306 -5.20 -15.91 -28.45
CA LEU A 306 -3.89 -15.45 -28.00
C LEU A 306 -2.93 -15.26 -29.18
N LYS A 307 -1.76 -14.69 -28.90
CA LYS A 307 -0.68 -14.47 -29.88
C LYS A 307 0.18 -15.73 -30.12
N ASP A 308 -0.17 -16.84 -29.50
CA ASP A 308 0.57 -18.10 -29.59
C ASP A 308 0.60 -18.67 -31.00
N SER A 309 1.62 -19.51 -31.27
CA SER A 309 1.71 -20.27 -32.51
C SER A 309 0.63 -21.36 -32.62
N ALA A 310 0.14 -21.85 -31.47
CA ALA A 310 -1.01 -22.74 -31.38
C ALA A 310 -2.30 -21.92 -31.23
N GLN A 311 -3.40 -22.38 -31.83
CA GLN A 311 -4.66 -21.66 -31.79
C GLN A 311 -5.33 -21.84 -30.42
N ILE A 312 -4.99 -20.96 -29.48
CA ILE A 312 -5.55 -20.92 -28.12
C ILE A 312 -6.59 -19.81 -28.06
N PHE A 313 -7.84 -20.20 -27.79
CA PHE A 313 -8.95 -19.29 -27.55
C PHE A 313 -9.07 -18.94 -26.07
N PHE A 314 -9.35 -17.68 -25.76
CA PHE A 314 -9.61 -17.21 -24.39
C PHE A 314 -11.06 -16.77 -24.21
N PHE A 315 -11.57 -16.96 -22.99
CA PHE A 315 -12.83 -16.39 -22.50
C PHE A 315 -12.53 -15.66 -21.19
N VAL A 316 -12.64 -14.34 -21.19
CA VAL A 316 -12.28 -13.49 -20.06
C VAL A 316 -13.46 -12.63 -19.64
N LYS A 317 -13.86 -12.72 -18.38
CA LYS A 317 -14.77 -11.77 -17.74
C LYS A 317 -14.00 -10.98 -16.70
N ALA A 318 -13.89 -9.67 -16.92
CA ALA A 318 -13.20 -8.74 -16.02
C ALA A 318 -14.16 -7.70 -15.43
N ASN A 319 -13.94 -7.35 -14.17
CA ASN A 319 -14.59 -6.24 -13.49
C ASN A 319 -13.53 -5.21 -13.09
N ILE A 320 -13.81 -3.93 -13.35
CA ILE A 320 -12.87 -2.84 -13.06
C ILE A 320 -13.15 -2.29 -11.66
N GLY A 321 -12.21 -2.47 -10.74
CA GLY A 321 -12.27 -1.95 -9.38
C GLY A 321 -11.69 -0.53 -9.28
N TYR A 322 -12.46 0.38 -8.69
CA TYR A 322 -12.06 1.76 -8.44
C TYR A 322 -12.39 2.18 -7.00
N THR A 323 -11.85 3.31 -6.55
CA THR A 323 -12.06 3.78 -5.18
C THR A 323 -13.55 4.01 -4.91
N PHE A 324 -14.08 3.49 -3.79
CA PHE A 324 -15.48 3.69 -3.42
C PHE A 324 -15.85 5.18 -3.42
N GLN A 325 -17.00 5.52 -4.03
CA GLN A 325 -17.49 6.90 -4.23
C GLN A 325 -16.64 7.78 -5.18
N ASP A 326 -15.73 7.22 -5.98
CA ASP A 326 -15.11 7.96 -7.08
C ASP A 326 -16.07 8.05 -8.28
N VAL A 327 -17.01 8.99 -8.19
CA VAL A 327 -18.07 9.22 -9.19
C VAL A 327 -17.48 9.58 -10.55
N ARG A 328 -16.35 10.31 -10.60
CA ARG A 328 -15.76 10.74 -11.88
C ARG A 328 -15.15 9.58 -12.64
N THR A 329 -14.42 8.70 -11.93
CA THR A 329 -13.93 7.45 -12.53
C THR A 329 -15.11 6.60 -13.01
N GLN A 330 -16.17 6.45 -12.20
CA GLN A 330 -17.37 5.71 -12.60
C GLN A 330 -18.03 6.30 -13.87
N THR A 331 -18.23 7.61 -13.92
CA THR A 331 -18.82 8.29 -15.08
C THR A 331 -17.96 8.07 -16.32
N TRP A 332 -16.64 8.19 -16.20
CA TRP A 332 -15.73 7.95 -17.31
C TRP A 332 -15.83 6.52 -17.83
N LEU A 333 -15.83 5.51 -16.94
CA LEU A 333 -15.98 4.10 -17.31
C LEU A 333 -17.32 3.82 -18.01
N ASN A 334 -18.41 4.44 -17.56
CA ASN A 334 -19.72 4.32 -18.23
C ASN A 334 -19.72 4.91 -19.64
N GLN A 335 -19.04 6.04 -19.85
CA GLN A 335 -18.98 6.73 -21.14
C GLN A 335 -18.10 6.03 -22.18
N HIS A 336 -17.15 5.20 -21.75
CA HIS A 336 -16.14 4.58 -22.62
C HIS A 336 -16.25 3.05 -22.64
N LYS A 337 -17.46 2.50 -22.44
CA LYS A 337 -17.71 1.05 -22.39
C LYS A 337 -17.19 0.29 -23.61
N ASP A 338 -17.46 0.81 -24.81
CA ASP A 338 -17.12 0.12 -26.05
C ASP A 338 -15.59 0.10 -26.23
N TRP A 339 -14.95 1.25 -26.02
CA TRP A 339 -13.48 1.37 -26.00
C TRP A 339 -12.84 0.43 -24.97
N LEU A 340 -13.39 0.32 -23.75
CA LEU A 340 -12.88 -0.60 -22.73
C LEU A 340 -12.95 -2.06 -23.16
N SER A 341 -14.03 -2.45 -23.82
CA SER A 341 -14.24 -3.83 -24.28
C SER A 341 -13.24 -4.19 -25.38
N ASP A 342 -13.05 -3.29 -26.36
CA ASP A 342 -12.09 -3.47 -27.46
C ASP A 342 -10.64 -3.44 -26.95
N TYR A 343 -10.33 -2.52 -26.03
CA TYR A 343 -9.02 -2.41 -25.42
C TYR A 343 -8.64 -3.71 -24.67
N ILE A 344 -9.52 -4.21 -23.80
CA ILE A 344 -9.24 -5.44 -23.04
C ILE A 344 -9.13 -6.64 -23.99
N LYS A 345 -9.99 -6.73 -25.02
CA LYS A 345 -9.87 -7.78 -26.05
C LYS A 345 -8.50 -7.74 -26.72
N THR A 346 -8.08 -6.56 -27.17
CA THR A 346 -6.79 -6.37 -27.84
C THR A 346 -5.63 -6.70 -26.91
N TYR A 347 -5.72 -6.29 -25.64
CA TYR A 347 -4.72 -6.62 -24.63
C TYR A 347 -4.53 -8.14 -24.50
N PHE A 348 -5.62 -8.88 -24.27
CA PHE A 348 -5.57 -10.35 -24.15
C PHE A 348 -5.12 -11.05 -25.44
N SER A 349 -5.50 -10.54 -26.61
CA SER A 349 -5.05 -11.08 -27.89
C SER A 349 -3.56 -10.88 -28.16
N ASN A 350 -2.90 -9.96 -27.45
CA ASN A 350 -1.45 -9.76 -27.56
C ASN A 350 -0.64 -10.59 -26.57
N LEU A 351 -1.29 -11.29 -25.63
CA LEU A 351 -0.63 -12.16 -24.67
C LEU A 351 -0.31 -13.52 -25.26
N TYR A 352 0.73 -14.17 -24.71
CA TYR A 352 1.05 -15.57 -24.94
C TYR A 352 0.44 -16.46 -23.84
N SER A 353 0.39 -17.78 -24.08
CA SER A 353 -0.15 -18.76 -23.13
C SER A 353 0.55 -18.70 -21.78
N ASP A 354 1.86 -18.45 -21.82
CA ASP A 354 2.74 -18.35 -20.66
C ASP A 354 2.45 -17.10 -19.81
N ASP A 355 1.84 -16.06 -20.37
CA ASP A 355 1.42 -14.88 -19.61
C ASP A 355 0.13 -15.18 -18.83
N ILE A 356 -0.73 -16.04 -19.38
CA ILE A 356 -2.05 -16.37 -18.81
C ILE A 356 -1.98 -17.50 -17.78
N GLN A 357 -0.92 -18.31 -17.77
CA GLN A 357 -0.76 -19.33 -16.73
C GLN A 357 -0.77 -18.72 -15.30
N TYR A 358 -0.28 -17.47 -15.14
CA TYR A 358 -0.29 -16.74 -13.87
C TYR A 358 -1.67 -16.27 -13.44
N LEU A 359 -2.61 -16.17 -14.39
CA LEU A 359 -4.01 -15.90 -14.10
C LEU A 359 -4.76 -17.14 -13.55
N LYS A 360 -4.12 -18.32 -13.59
CA LYS A 360 -4.71 -19.60 -13.19
C LYS A 360 -4.14 -20.17 -11.87
N SER A 361 -3.00 -19.70 -11.35
CA SER A 361 -2.27 -20.40 -10.26
C SER A 361 -2.32 -19.71 -8.90
N ASP A 362 -2.43 -20.52 -7.83
CA ASP A 362 -2.57 -20.13 -6.42
C ASP A 362 -1.28 -20.27 -5.55
N VAL A 363 -0.04 -20.21 -6.08
CA VAL A 363 1.17 -20.32 -5.21
C VAL A 363 2.40 -19.53 -5.69
N ALA A 364 3.11 -18.95 -4.72
CA ALA A 364 4.43 -18.32 -4.73
C ALA A 364 4.49 -16.86 -5.22
N LEU A 365 5.35 -16.07 -4.57
CA LEU A 365 5.43 -14.60 -4.70
C LEU A 365 5.71 -14.16 -6.15
N ALA A 366 6.41 -14.98 -6.95
CA ALA A 366 6.66 -14.67 -8.37
C ALA A 366 5.37 -14.75 -9.23
N PRO A 367 4.54 -15.79 -9.12
CA PRO A 367 3.18 -15.79 -9.68
C PRO A 367 2.30 -14.60 -9.24
N GLU A 368 2.33 -14.22 -7.95
CA GLU A 368 1.54 -13.09 -7.46
C GLU A 368 2.02 -11.73 -7.99
N TRP A 369 3.33 -11.50 -8.07
CA TRP A 369 3.89 -10.27 -8.65
C TRP A 369 3.64 -10.18 -10.16
N LYS A 370 3.79 -11.28 -10.91
CA LYS A 370 3.49 -11.29 -12.36
C LYS A 370 2.01 -10.99 -12.62
N LEU A 371 1.11 -11.55 -11.82
CA LEU A 371 -0.30 -11.21 -11.87
C LEU A 371 -0.55 -9.72 -11.56
N ALA A 372 0.14 -9.18 -10.56
CA ALA A 372 0.03 -7.76 -10.21
C ALA A 372 0.56 -6.83 -11.31
N ILE A 373 1.64 -7.22 -12.00
CA ILE A 373 2.17 -6.52 -13.19
C ILE A 373 1.16 -6.55 -14.32
N LEU A 374 0.66 -7.74 -14.69
CA LEU A 374 -0.33 -7.88 -15.76
C LEU A 374 -1.60 -7.07 -15.50
N LYS A 375 -2.09 -7.05 -14.25
CA LYS A 375 -3.21 -6.19 -13.86
C LYS A 375 -2.85 -4.70 -13.96
N ALA A 376 -1.67 -4.31 -13.49
CA ALA A 376 -1.21 -2.92 -13.57
C ALA A 376 -1.09 -2.44 -15.03
N ASP A 377 -0.60 -3.30 -15.93
CA ASP A 377 -0.50 -3.02 -17.37
C ASP A 377 -1.87 -2.80 -18.00
N ILE A 378 -2.88 -3.60 -17.65
CA ILE A 378 -4.26 -3.36 -18.11
C ILE A 378 -4.77 -2.01 -17.58
N ILE A 379 -4.52 -1.72 -16.30
CA ILE A 379 -5.00 -0.50 -15.62
C ILE A 379 -4.34 0.76 -16.17
N HIS A 380 -3.07 0.68 -16.55
CA HIS A 380 -2.26 1.85 -16.82
C HIS A 380 -2.78 2.73 -17.97
N PRO A 381 -3.08 2.19 -19.17
CA PRO A 381 -3.68 2.95 -20.26
C PRO A 381 -5.06 3.53 -19.92
N ILE A 382 -5.87 2.80 -19.13
CA ILE A 382 -7.18 3.29 -18.66
C ILE A 382 -6.97 4.54 -17.78
N ASN A 383 -6.05 4.47 -16.83
CA ASN A 383 -5.76 5.60 -15.95
C ASN A 383 -5.09 6.77 -16.67
N LEU A 384 -4.23 6.52 -17.67
CA LEU A 384 -3.68 7.56 -18.54
C LEU A 384 -4.80 8.31 -19.29
N ALA A 385 -5.84 7.61 -19.73
CA ALA A 385 -6.99 8.23 -20.37
C ALA A 385 -7.84 9.05 -19.39
N ILE A 386 -8.07 8.54 -18.17
CA ILE A 386 -8.84 9.26 -17.14
C ILE A 386 -8.09 10.51 -16.67
N VAL A 387 -6.79 10.42 -16.38
CA VAL A 387 -6.04 11.53 -15.76
C VAL A 387 -5.93 12.75 -16.68
N LYS A 388 -5.91 12.54 -18.00
CA LYS A 388 -5.98 13.62 -19.01
C LYS A 388 -7.24 14.48 -18.87
N MET A 389 -8.35 13.89 -18.42
CA MET A 389 -9.62 14.60 -18.20
C MET A 389 -9.79 15.07 -16.75
N ASN A 390 -9.25 14.30 -15.79
CA ASN A 390 -9.43 14.52 -14.37
C ASN A 390 -8.11 14.27 -13.62
N ARG A 391 -7.46 15.33 -13.15
CA ARG A 391 -6.30 15.18 -12.25
C ARG A 391 -6.65 14.31 -11.03
N PHE A 392 -5.80 13.34 -10.74
CA PHE A 392 -5.97 12.46 -9.59
C PHE A 392 -5.66 13.18 -8.27
N GLY A 393 -6.25 12.71 -7.17
CA GLY A 393 -6.25 13.35 -5.86
C GLY A 393 -7.24 14.50 -5.71
N ALA A 394 -7.58 15.20 -6.80
CA ALA A 394 -8.58 16.26 -6.79
C ALA A 394 -9.98 15.66 -6.59
N ARG A 395 -10.75 16.21 -5.65
CA ARG A 395 -12.14 15.76 -5.35
C ARG A 395 -12.27 14.24 -5.11
N LYS A 396 -11.21 13.61 -4.58
CA LYS A 396 -11.11 12.16 -4.31
C LYS A 396 -11.14 11.26 -5.56
N VAL A 397 -10.74 11.77 -6.72
CA VAL A 397 -10.53 10.93 -7.93
C VAL A 397 -9.21 10.20 -7.82
N TYR A 398 -9.21 8.88 -7.94
CA TYR A 398 -7.99 8.06 -7.86
C TYR A 398 -7.88 7.03 -8.98
N GLY A 399 -8.80 7.08 -9.96
CA GLY A 399 -8.79 6.18 -11.10
C GLY A 399 -9.11 4.73 -10.73
N VAL A 400 -8.79 3.85 -11.66
CA VAL A 400 -8.86 2.40 -11.52
C VAL A 400 -7.69 1.92 -10.67
N ARG A 401 -7.96 0.96 -9.78
CA ARG A 401 -6.95 0.37 -8.89
C ARG A 401 -6.87 -1.15 -8.95
N GLU A 402 -7.88 -1.81 -9.51
CA GLU A 402 -7.96 -3.27 -9.54
C GLU A 402 -8.63 -3.76 -10.82
N ILE A 403 -8.20 -4.93 -11.30
CA ILE A 403 -8.94 -5.71 -12.29
C ILE A 403 -9.26 -7.05 -11.64
N ALA A 404 -10.53 -7.28 -11.36
CA ALA A 404 -11.02 -8.53 -10.80
C ALA A 404 -11.50 -9.43 -11.94
N PHE A 405 -10.74 -10.47 -12.24
CA PHE A 405 -11.13 -11.51 -13.18
C PHE A 405 -12.13 -12.45 -12.52
N SER A 406 -13.34 -12.55 -13.07
CA SER A 406 -14.36 -13.48 -12.57
C SER A 406 -14.37 -14.80 -13.33
N ARG A 407 -13.78 -14.85 -14.53
CA ARG A 407 -13.61 -16.08 -15.32
C ARG A 407 -12.47 -15.91 -16.32
N ILE A 408 -11.60 -16.92 -16.42
CA ILE A 408 -10.55 -17.03 -17.44
C ILE A 408 -10.47 -18.48 -17.87
N ASN A 409 -10.95 -18.78 -19.07
CA ASN A 409 -10.84 -20.11 -19.67
C ASN A 409 -9.97 -20.04 -20.91
N LEU A 410 -9.09 -21.02 -21.09
CA LEU A 410 -8.33 -21.23 -22.34
C LEU A 410 -8.77 -22.54 -22.97
N ILE A 411 -8.99 -22.53 -24.28
CA ILE A 411 -9.37 -23.69 -25.08
C ILE A 411 -8.38 -23.78 -26.25
N GLU A 412 -7.69 -24.91 -26.37
CA GLU A 412 -6.88 -25.23 -27.55
C GLU A 412 -7.79 -25.77 -28.66
N ASP A 413 -7.63 -25.26 -29.87
CA ASP A 413 -8.22 -25.87 -31.07
C ASP A 413 -7.51 -27.22 -31.31
N ARG A 414 -8.27 -28.31 -31.31
CA ARG A 414 -7.74 -29.69 -31.36
C ARG A 414 -7.59 -30.20 -32.78
#